data_AF-M4EP90-F1
#
_entry.id   AF-M4EP90-F1
#
_cell.length_a   1.000
_cell.length_b   1.000
_cell.length_c   1.000
_cell.angle_alpha   90.00
_cell.angle_beta   90.00
_cell.angle_gamma   90.00
#
_symmetry.space_group_name_H-M   'P 1'
#
loop_
_entity.id
_entity.type
_entity.pdbx_description
1 polymer ?
#
loop_
_entity_poly.entity_id
_entity_poly.type
_entity_poly.pdbx_seq_one_letter_code
_entity_poly.pdbx_strand_id
1 'polypeptide(L)'
;MFNTSSEEVRWYVFGDDDTIFIPENLVRTLSKYDHTSWYYIGASSEIYYQNSLFGHDMAFGGGGIAISSSLANVLAKVFDSCIERYPHLYGGDSRVHACMLELGVGLSHEPGFHQFDVRGNALGILTSHSTRPLVSLHHMAHIDPIFPNSTTFSAVSHLFSAVELDPLRIFQVSVCYDCWHSWTISVSWGYAVQIESRHLFLGDVLRTQKTFRTWINYGGLARVYTFNTRDVHPDPCQRPVTFFMEHVSSSPGDGTIKSVYKQAYQNCTYDPISSPRKIEEVRVFSTRLDPDIRQLKAPRRQCCDILPTSSNGGKVLEIRIRECKEDEFIYIHP
;
A
#
# COMPACT_ATOMS: atom_id res chain seq x y z
N MET A 1 28.18 7.95 -19.65
CA MET A 1 27.14 8.00 -20.71
C MET A 1 26.20 6.83 -20.44
N PHE A 2 24.91 7.11 -20.26
CA PHE A 2 23.91 6.06 -20.08
C PHE A 2 23.80 5.25 -21.39
N ASN A 3 23.61 3.93 -21.29
CA ASN A 3 23.51 2.97 -22.41
C ASN A 3 24.83 2.63 -23.17
N THR A 4 25.89 2.27 -22.45
CA THR A 4 27.12 1.65 -23.03
C THR A 4 27.13 0.12 -23.00
N SER A 5 26.03 -0.52 -22.57
CA SER A 5 25.86 -1.98 -22.50
C SER A 5 25.19 -2.55 -23.76
N SER A 6 25.38 -3.84 -24.02
CA SER A 6 24.74 -4.58 -25.13
C SER A 6 23.22 -4.72 -25.00
N GLU A 7 22.66 -4.36 -23.84
CA GLU A 7 21.23 -4.39 -23.55
C GLU A 7 20.72 -2.97 -23.28
N GLU A 8 19.60 -2.63 -23.94
CA GLU A 8 18.94 -1.33 -23.85
C GLU A 8 18.31 -1.13 -22.46
N VAL A 9 18.87 -0.20 -21.67
CA VAL A 9 18.29 0.19 -20.39
C VAL A 9 17.08 1.10 -20.64
N ARG A 10 15.90 0.71 -20.14
CA ARG A 10 14.63 1.45 -20.33
C ARG A 10 14.32 2.43 -19.20
N TRP A 11 14.69 2.09 -17.98
CA TRP A 11 14.34 2.86 -16.78
C TRP A 11 15.54 2.93 -15.84
N TYR A 12 15.76 4.09 -15.25
CA TYR A 12 16.70 4.32 -14.16
C TYR A 12 15.90 4.57 -12.89
N VAL A 13 16.13 3.76 -11.85
CA VAL A 13 15.40 3.85 -10.60
C VAL A 13 16.37 4.17 -9.46
N PHE A 14 16.00 5.14 -8.66
CA PHE A 14 16.75 5.65 -7.51
C PHE A 14 15.91 5.44 -6.26
N GLY A 15 16.59 5.19 -5.14
CA GLY A 15 15.99 5.10 -3.81
C GLY A 15 17.07 5.16 -2.73
N ASP A 16 16.65 5.40 -1.50
CA ASP A 16 17.55 5.46 -0.34
C ASP A 16 17.92 4.03 0.13
N ASP A 17 18.97 3.91 0.94
CA ASP A 17 19.52 2.63 1.40
C ASP A 17 18.60 1.84 2.34
N ASP A 18 17.56 2.48 2.86
CA ASP A 18 16.49 1.89 3.66
C ASP A 18 15.11 1.90 2.95
N THR A 19 15.11 2.02 1.62
CA THR A 19 13.93 1.84 0.77
C THR A 19 13.78 0.38 0.33
N ILE A 20 12.61 -0.21 0.59
CA ILE A 20 12.27 -1.56 0.14
C ILE A 20 11.42 -1.46 -1.12
N PHE A 21 11.94 -1.93 -2.25
CA PHE A 21 11.17 -2.05 -3.50
C PHE A 21 10.54 -3.44 -3.65
N ILE A 22 9.38 -3.49 -4.31
CA ILE A 22 8.77 -4.71 -4.84
C ILE A 22 9.03 -4.74 -6.35
N PRO A 23 10.06 -5.48 -6.84
CA PRO A 23 10.53 -5.35 -8.22
C PRO A 23 9.47 -5.68 -9.28
N GLU A 24 8.64 -6.70 -9.05
CA GLU A 24 7.56 -7.04 -9.99
C GLU A 24 6.53 -5.91 -10.12
N ASN A 25 6.16 -5.29 -8.99
CA ASN A 25 5.23 -4.17 -8.97
C ASN A 25 5.83 -2.92 -9.63
N LEU A 26 7.13 -2.65 -9.41
CA LEU A 26 7.87 -1.59 -10.09
C LEU A 26 7.82 -1.78 -11.61
N VAL A 27 8.22 -2.96 -12.11
CA VAL A 27 8.23 -3.26 -13.55
C VAL A 27 6.83 -3.15 -14.15
N ARG A 28 5.81 -3.72 -13.48
CA ARG A 28 4.41 -3.62 -13.93
C ARG A 28 3.92 -2.18 -13.94
N THR A 29 4.25 -1.38 -12.93
CA THR A 29 3.88 0.04 -12.87
C THR A 29 4.51 0.82 -14.03
N LEU A 30 5.81 0.62 -14.28
CA LEU A 30 6.53 1.30 -15.36
C LEU A 30 6.09 0.85 -16.76
N SER A 31 5.55 -0.38 -16.90
CA SER A 31 5.05 -0.89 -18.19
C SER A 31 3.89 -0.08 -18.79
N LYS A 32 3.23 0.76 -17.99
CA LYS A 32 2.18 1.70 -18.45
C LYS A 32 2.71 2.81 -19.34
N TYR A 33 4.01 3.10 -19.23
CA TYR A 33 4.66 4.28 -19.78
C TYR A 33 5.61 3.92 -20.91
N ASP A 34 5.65 4.78 -21.92
CA ASP A 34 6.62 4.66 -23.01
C ASP A 34 7.96 5.26 -22.60
N HIS A 35 8.94 4.41 -22.29
CA HIS A 35 10.29 4.83 -21.90
C HIS A 35 11.04 5.70 -22.94
N THR A 36 10.58 5.75 -24.19
CA THR A 36 11.14 6.64 -25.22
C THR A 36 10.66 8.09 -25.07
N SER A 37 9.60 8.31 -24.29
CA SER A 37 9.10 9.63 -23.89
C SER A 37 9.69 10.07 -22.55
N TRP A 38 9.66 11.37 -22.26
CA TRP A 38 10.24 11.93 -21.04
C TRP A 38 9.30 11.74 -19.84
N TYR A 39 9.70 10.85 -18.92
CA TYR A 39 8.95 10.56 -17.71
C TYR A 39 9.85 10.68 -16.48
N TYR A 40 9.38 11.46 -15.51
CA TYR A 40 9.86 11.55 -14.14
C TYR A 40 8.74 11.03 -13.24
N ILE A 41 8.90 9.83 -12.68
CA ILE A 41 7.86 9.06 -12.00
C ILE A 41 8.23 8.88 -10.52
N GLY A 42 7.24 9.02 -9.65
CA GLY A 42 7.34 8.75 -8.21
C GLY A 42 6.13 9.33 -7.50
N ALA A 43 6.25 9.64 -6.21
CA ALA A 43 5.18 10.25 -5.43
C ALA A 43 5.68 11.34 -4.48
N SER A 44 4.75 12.23 -4.11
CA SER A 44 4.93 13.18 -3.03
C SER A 44 4.84 12.49 -1.66
N SER A 45 5.25 13.16 -0.59
CA SER A 45 5.12 12.65 0.78
C SER A 45 3.66 12.51 1.24
N GLU A 46 3.42 11.54 2.11
CA GLU A 46 2.20 11.40 2.91
C GLU A 46 1.97 12.56 3.88
N ILE A 47 3.04 13.33 4.18
CA ILE A 47 3.04 14.41 5.16
C ILE A 47 2.94 15.76 4.43
N TYR A 48 1.88 16.51 4.72
CA TYR A 48 1.60 17.78 4.05
C TYR A 48 2.75 18.79 4.20
N TYR A 49 3.33 18.89 5.40
CA TYR A 49 4.42 19.82 5.67
C TYR A 49 5.67 19.55 4.83
N GLN A 50 6.01 18.29 4.58
CA GLN A 50 7.14 17.93 3.71
C GLN A 50 6.90 18.45 2.30
N ASN A 51 5.69 18.24 1.76
CA ASN A 51 5.33 18.73 0.42
C ASN A 51 5.32 20.26 0.34
N SER A 52 4.90 20.94 1.41
CA SER A 52 4.94 22.41 1.46
C SER A 52 6.36 22.98 1.47
N LEU A 53 7.35 22.22 1.97
CA LEU A 53 8.75 22.65 2.00
C LEU A 53 9.49 22.31 0.71
N PHE A 54 9.28 21.10 0.19
CA PHE A 54 10.09 20.56 -0.92
C PHE A 54 9.40 20.65 -2.28
N GLY A 55 8.06 20.61 -2.31
CA GLY A 55 7.26 20.64 -3.52
C GLY A 55 6.17 19.57 -3.51
N HIS A 56 4.96 19.96 -3.91
CA HIS A 56 3.83 19.03 -4.08
C HIS A 56 3.98 18.14 -5.32
N ASP A 57 4.76 18.58 -6.30
CA ASP A 57 5.03 17.88 -7.57
C ASP A 57 6.45 17.32 -7.62
N MET A 58 7.07 17.08 -6.46
CA MET A 58 8.37 16.42 -6.34
C MET A 58 8.18 14.93 -6.06
N ALA A 59 8.91 14.06 -6.77
CA ALA A 59 9.10 12.68 -6.32
C ALA A 59 10.16 12.66 -5.22
N PHE A 60 9.78 12.15 -4.05
CA PHE A 60 10.68 12.05 -2.91
C PHE A 60 11.64 10.86 -3.08
N GLY A 61 12.92 11.08 -2.72
CA GLY A 61 14.00 10.10 -2.92
C GLY A 61 13.77 8.78 -2.19
N GLY A 62 13.41 8.83 -0.91
CA GLY A 62 13.12 7.65 -0.09
C GLY A 62 11.88 6.88 -0.57
N GLY A 63 10.89 7.57 -1.13
CA GLY A 63 9.78 6.91 -1.82
C GLY A 63 10.22 6.19 -3.08
N GLY A 64 11.29 6.65 -3.72
CA GLY A 64 11.83 6.13 -4.95
C GLY A 64 11.45 6.97 -6.16
N ILE A 65 12.40 7.10 -7.10
CA ILE A 65 12.26 7.90 -8.32
C ILE A 65 12.60 7.03 -9.51
N ALA A 66 11.72 7.00 -10.53
CA ALA A 66 11.99 6.36 -11.81
C ALA A 66 12.06 7.38 -12.94
N ILE A 67 13.13 7.33 -13.73
CA ILE A 67 13.37 8.22 -14.86
C ILE A 67 13.47 7.37 -16.13
N SER A 68 12.75 7.77 -17.18
CA SER A 68 12.83 7.09 -18.47
C SER A 68 14.22 7.25 -19.11
N SER A 69 14.65 6.26 -19.88
CA SER A 69 15.99 6.28 -20.49
C SER A 69 16.22 7.49 -21.40
N SER A 70 15.20 7.89 -22.16
CA SER A 70 15.21 9.09 -23.01
C SER A 70 15.48 10.37 -22.21
N LEU A 71 14.84 10.53 -21.04
CA LEU A 71 15.04 11.67 -20.16
C LEU A 71 16.39 11.62 -19.45
N ALA A 72 16.79 10.45 -18.93
CA ALA A 72 18.07 10.27 -18.25
C ALA A 72 19.25 10.62 -19.17
N ASN A 73 19.18 10.27 -20.45
CA ASN A 73 20.21 10.60 -21.45
C ASN A 73 20.37 12.11 -21.68
N VAL A 74 19.29 12.87 -21.56
CA VAL A 74 19.31 14.33 -21.68
C VAL A 74 19.80 14.96 -20.38
N LEU A 75 19.24 14.52 -19.25
CA LEU A 75 19.62 14.98 -17.91
C LEU A 75 21.12 14.83 -17.69
N ALA A 76 21.71 13.68 -18.03
CA ALA A 76 23.14 13.41 -17.85
C ALA A 76 24.07 14.45 -18.50
N LYS A 77 23.64 15.10 -19.57
CA LYS A 77 24.44 16.11 -20.28
C LYS A 77 24.47 17.45 -19.56
N VAL A 78 23.45 17.73 -18.75
CA VAL A 78 23.24 19.02 -18.09
C VAL A 78 23.30 18.94 -16.57
N PHE A 79 23.32 17.73 -16.00
CA PHE A 79 23.13 17.44 -14.58
C PHE A 79 24.08 18.23 -13.69
N ASP A 80 25.38 18.14 -13.93
CA ASP A 80 26.41 18.82 -13.11
C ASP A 80 26.17 20.33 -13.07
N SER A 81 25.97 20.96 -14.24
CA SER A 81 25.71 22.40 -14.31
C SER A 81 24.40 22.80 -13.65
N CYS A 82 23.39 21.91 -13.65
CA CYS A 82 22.10 22.16 -13.05
C CYS A 82 22.19 22.12 -11.52
N ILE A 83 22.76 21.05 -10.93
CA ILE A 83 22.83 20.92 -9.48
C ILE A 83 23.67 22.04 -8.84
N GLU A 84 24.66 22.57 -9.55
CA GLU A 84 25.46 23.75 -9.15
C GLU A 84 24.65 25.05 -9.06
N ARG A 85 23.54 25.19 -9.81
CA ARG A 85 22.62 26.34 -9.72
C ARG A 85 21.74 26.31 -8.47
N TYR A 86 21.56 25.13 -7.87
CA TYR A 86 20.67 24.90 -6.74
C TYR A 86 21.41 24.44 -5.46
N PRO A 87 22.48 25.12 -5.02
CA PRO A 87 23.24 24.70 -3.83
C PRO A 87 22.42 24.88 -2.55
N HIS A 88 21.45 25.80 -2.56
CA HIS A 88 20.58 26.14 -1.43
C HIS A 88 19.47 25.10 -1.17
N LEU A 89 19.18 24.21 -2.13
CA LEU A 89 18.18 23.15 -1.93
C LEU A 89 18.75 22.05 -1.03
N TYR A 90 17.93 21.59 -0.10
CA TYR A 90 18.23 20.48 0.80
C TYR A 90 17.77 19.16 0.15
N GLY A 91 18.60 18.13 0.20
CA GLY A 91 18.29 16.81 -0.37
C GLY A 91 18.68 16.67 -1.85
N GLY A 92 19.05 15.45 -2.24
CA GLY A 92 19.41 15.14 -3.63
C GLY A 92 18.19 15.14 -4.55
N ASP A 93 17.06 14.67 -4.05
CA ASP A 93 15.76 14.65 -4.73
C ASP A 93 15.27 16.05 -5.11
N SER A 94 15.39 17.03 -4.22
CA SER A 94 15.04 18.42 -4.50
C SER A 94 15.85 19.02 -5.64
N ARG A 95 17.15 18.70 -5.72
CA ARG A 95 18.01 19.14 -6.82
C ARG A 95 17.69 18.43 -8.13
N VAL A 96 17.45 17.11 -8.08
CA VAL A 96 16.99 16.35 -9.26
C VAL A 96 15.69 16.93 -9.78
N HIS A 97 14.73 17.22 -8.90
CA HIS A 97 13.46 17.84 -9.26
C HIS A 97 13.63 19.20 -9.93
N ALA A 98 14.47 20.08 -9.37
CA ALA A 98 14.78 21.37 -10.01
C ALA A 98 15.33 21.20 -11.44
N CYS A 99 16.20 20.20 -11.66
CA CYS A 99 16.70 19.89 -13.00
C CYS A 99 15.62 19.34 -13.94
N MET A 100 14.65 18.58 -13.44
CA MET A 100 13.49 18.16 -14.24
C MET A 100 12.64 19.36 -14.66
N LEU A 101 12.45 20.33 -13.77
CA LEU A 101 11.71 21.56 -14.07
C LEU A 101 12.42 22.42 -15.11
N GLU A 102 13.75 22.53 -15.09
CA GLU A 102 14.50 23.23 -16.14
C GLU A 102 14.35 22.56 -17.52
N LEU A 103 14.18 21.23 -17.55
CA LEU A 103 13.87 20.47 -18.76
C LEU A 103 12.38 20.51 -19.13
N GLY A 104 11.53 21.16 -18.31
CA GLY A 104 10.09 21.26 -18.54
C GLY A 104 9.32 19.96 -18.28
N VAL A 105 9.86 19.03 -17.49
CA VAL A 105 9.24 17.74 -17.18
C VAL A 105 8.58 17.78 -15.80
N GLY A 106 7.26 17.57 -15.76
CA GLY A 106 6.50 17.46 -14.52
C GLY A 106 6.45 16.03 -13.97
N LEU A 107 6.05 15.91 -12.70
CA LEU A 107 5.87 14.62 -12.03
C LEU A 107 4.72 13.81 -12.65
N SER A 108 5.05 12.59 -13.06
CA SER A 108 4.10 11.53 -13.36
C SER A 108 3.82 10.76 -12.08
N HIS A 109 2.79 11.20 -11.36
CA HIS A 109 2.50 10.73 -10.00
C HIS A 109 1.99 9.27 -9.97
N GLU A 110 2.72 8.41 -9.25
CA GLU A 110 2.37 7.01 -8.98
C GLU A 110 2.30 6.77 -7.46
N PRO A 111 1.10 6.69 -6.86
CA PRO A 111 0.92 6.63 -5.40
C PRO A 111 1.34 5.30 -4.76
N GLY A 112 1.95 4.38 -5.52
CA GLY A 112 2.55 3.16 -4.98
C GLY A 112 3.99 3.38 -4.47
N PHE A 113 4.61 4.52 -4.80
CA PHE A 113 5.87 4.93 -4.20
C PHE A 113 5.55 5.63 -2.87
N HIS A 114 6.10 5.15 -1.75
CA HIS A 114 5.81 5.72 -0.44
C HIS A 114 7.07 6.22 0.25
N GLN A 115 7.18 7.54 0.41
CA GLN A 115 8.18 8.17 1.26
C GLN A 115 8.01 7.74 2.72
N PHE A 116 6.79 7.38 3.11
CA PHE A 116 6.45 6.63 4.32
C PHE A 116 7.05 7.21 5.62
N ASP A 117 7.12 8.54 5.68
CA ASP A 117 7.62 9.35 6.81
C ASP A 117 6.65 9.30 8.02
N VAL A 118 6.39 8.09 8.52
CA VAL A 118 5.49 7.79 9.63
C VAL A 118 6.20 7.00 10.72
N ARG A 119 5.68 7.08 11.95
CA ARG A 119 6.24 6.40 13.14
C ARG A 119 5.17 5.67 13.93
N GLY A 120 5.60 4.67 14.69
CA GLY A 120 4.72 3.85 15.53
C GLY A 120 3.91 2.86 14.71
N ASN A 121 2.65 2.63 15.08
CA ASN A 121 1.84 1.56 14.51
C ASN A 121 1.30 1.91 13.11
N ALA A 122 1.89 1.32 12.07
CA ALA A 122 1.53 1.51 10.66
C ALA A 122 0.25 0.76 10.20
N LEU A 123 -0.46 0.06 11.09
CA LEU A 123 -1.65 -0.72 10.76
C LEU A 123 -2.66 0.05 9.90
N GLY A 124 -3.01 1.26 10.31
CA GLY A 124 -4.03 2.06 9.63
C GLY A 124 -3.66 2.47 8.21
N ILE A 125 -2.40 2.85 7.95
CA ILE A 125 -1.97 3.24 6.59
C ILE A 125 -1.86 2.01 5.68
N LEU A 126 -1.27 0.92 6.18
CA LEU A 126 -1.09 -0.33 5.43
C LEU A 126 -2.42 -1.06 5.16
N THR A 127 -3.44 -0.85 5.99
CA THR A 127 -4.81 -1.38 5.74
C THR A 127 -5.71 -0.44 4.93
N SER A 128 -5.14 0.64 4.38
CA SER A 128 -5.86 1.63 3.57
C SER A 128 -5.20 1.88 2.20
N HIS A 129 -4.29 1.00 1.79
CA HIS A 129 -3.57 1.16 0.53
C HIS A 129 -4.52 1.22 -0.67
N SER A 130 -4.13 2.01 -1.67
CA SER A 130 -4.93 2.22 -2.87
C SER A 130 -5.04 0.95 -3.73
N THR A 131 -5.86 1.01 -4.78
CA THR A 131 -5.99 -0.06 -5.79
C THR A 131 -4.82 -0.13 -6.76
N ARG A 132 -3.83 0.77 -6.66
CA ARG A 132 -2.58 0.67 -7.41
C ARG A 132 -1.60 -0.27 -6.70
N PRO A 133 -0.68 -0.90 -7.44
CA PRO A 133 0.36 -1.73 -6.82
C PRO A 133 1.23 -0.96 -5.84
N LEU A 134 1.59 -1.57 -4.71
CA LEU A 134 2.63 -1.06 -3.84
C LEU A 134 3.99 -1.20 -4.55
N VAL A 135 4.70 -0.11 -4.79
CA VAL A 135 6.01 -0.14 -5.46
C VAL A 135 7.15 -0.15 -4.46
N SER A 136 7.07 0.69 -3.43
CA SER A 136 8.14 0.86 -2.45
C SER A 136 7.63 1.36 -1.11
N LEU A 137 8.32 0.95 -0.04
CA LEU A 137 8.13 1.46 1.32
C LEU A 137 9.47 1.89 1.88
N HIS A 138 9.51 3.09 2.43
CA HIS A 138 10.68 3.69 3.06
C HIS A 138 10.61 3.61 4.58
N HIS A 139 11.74 3.75 5.28
CA HIS A 139 11.80 3.89 6.74
C HIS A 139 11.09 2.78 7.56
N MET A 140 11.02 1.55 7.05
CA MET A 140 10.36 0.43 7.75
C MET A 140 10.98 0.11 9.12
N ALA A 141 12.24 0.50 9.35
CA ALA A 141 12.93 0.40 10.64
C ALA A 141 12.41 1.37 11.72
N HIS A 142 11.64 2.40 11.34
CA HIS A 142 11.16 3.45 12.24
C HIS A 142 9.68 3.29 12.67
N ILE A 143 9.01 2.26 12.17
CA ILE A 143 7.67 1.87 12.58
C ILE A 143 7.72 0.66 13.52
N ASP A 144 6.62 0.44 14.24
CA ASP A 144 6.43 -0.79 14.99
C ASP A 144 6.40 -1.98 14.01
N PRO A 145 6.90 -3.18 14.40
CA PRO A 145 6.81 -4.36 13.55
C PRO A 145 5.39 -4.60 13.06
N ILE A 146 5.23 -4.78 11.75
CA ILE A 146 3.90 -4.86 11.13
C ILE A 146 3.11 -6.10 11.56
N PHE A 147 3.80 -7.17 11.99
CA PHE A 147 3.20 -8.37 12.56
C PHE A 147 3.44 -8.45 14.08
N PRO A 148 2.48 -8.97 14.87
CA PRO A 148 2.62 -9.07 16.32
C PRO A 148 3.75 -10.03 16.70
N ASN A 149 4.39 -9.78 17.85
CA ASN A 149 5.46 -10.63 18.43
C ASN A 149 6.62 -10.92 17.46
N SER A 150 6.96 -9.96 16.59
CA SER A 150 8.02 -10.10 15.59
C SER A 150 9.00 -8.93 15.65
N THR A 151 10.21 -9.10 15.09
CA THR A 151 11.13 -7.99 14.80
C THR A 151 10.79 -7.40 13.43
N THR A 152 11.26 -6.18 13.14
CA THR A 152 11.06 -5.56 11.82
C THR A 152 11.54 -6.46 10.68
N PHE A 153 12.74 -7.05 10.79
CA PHE A 153 13.27 -7.93 9.75
C PHE A 153 12.40 -9.18 9.56
N SER A 154 12.04 -9.87 10.64
CA SER A 154 11.18 -11.07 10.54
C SER A 154 9.78 -10.72 10.00
N ALA A 155 9.25 -9.56 10.35
CA ALA A 155 7.97 -9.07 9.85
C ALA A 155 8.00 -8.81 8.34
N VAL A 156 9.05 -8.16 7.86
CA VAL A 156 9.26 -7.91 6.42
C VAL A 156 9.46 -9.24 5.69
N SER A 157 10.33 -10.13 6.17
CA SER A 157 10.51 -11.46 5.57
C SER A 157 9.20 -12.25 5.51
N HIS A 158 8.36 -12.15 6.53
CA HIS A 158 7.04 -12.77 6.53
C HIS A 158 6.10 -12.14 5.49
N LEU A 159 6.05 -10.81 5.37
CA LEU A 159 5.28 -10.13 4.31
C LEU A 159 5.72 -10.63 2.92
N PHE A 160 7.02 -10.82 2.71
CA PHE A 160 7.56 -11.26 1.43
C PHE A 160 7.09 -12.66 1.03
N SER A 161 6.71 -13.54 1.97
CA SER A 161 6.07 -14.81 1.62
C SER A 161 4.75 -14.64 0.85
N ALA A 162 4.02 -13.53 1.07
CA ALA A 162 2.85 -13.16 0.28
C ALA A 162 3.20 -12.41 -0.99
N VAL A 163 4.24 -11.55 -0.95
CA VAL A 163 4.75 -10.84 -2.14
C VAL A 163 5.18 -11.84 -3.21
N GLU A 164 5.80 -12.95 -2.84
CA GLU A 164 6.23 -14.00 -3.79
C GLU A 164 5.07 -14.67 -4.55
N LEU A 165 3.87 -14.68 -3.97
CA LEU A 165 2.71 -15.35 -4.58
C LEU A 165 1.82 -14.39 -5.39
N ASP A 166 1.58 -13.17 -4.88
CA ASP A 166 0.70 -12.20 -5.52
C ASP A 166 1.10 -10.75 -5.19
N PRO A 167 2.23 -10.27 -5.74
CA PRO A 167 2.83 -9.00 -5.32
C PRO A 167 1.93 -7.80 -5.63
N LEU A 168 1.18 -7.84 -6.74
CA LEU A 168 0.34 -6.73 -7.19
C LEU A 168 -0.85 -6.48 -6.25
N ARG A 169 -1.25 -7.47 -5.43
CA ARG A 169 -2.37 -7.37 -4.50
C ARG A 169 -1.96 -6.95 -3.09
N ILE A 170 -0.66 -6.93 -2.76
CA ILE A 170 -0.17 -6.61 -1.42
C ILE A 170 -0.74 -5.28 -0.92
N PHE A 171 -1.31 -5.32 0.28
CA PHE A 171 -2.04 -4.23 0.97
C PHE A 171 -3.31 -3.70 0.29
N GLN A 172 -3.65 -4.13 -0.93
CA GLN A 172 -4.89 -3.68 -1.57
C GLN A 172 -6.10 -4.09 -0.73
N VAL A 173 -7.01 -3.12 -0.55
CA VAL A 173 -8.18 -3.28 0.33
C VAL A 173 -9.39 -3.72 -0.47
N SER A 174 -9.93 -4.88 -0.12
CA SER A 174 -11.27 -5.36 -0.55
C SER A 174 -12.25 -5.28 0.62
N VAL A 175 -13.50 -4.91 0.36
CA VAL A 175 -14.52 -4.73 1.41
C VAL A 175 -15.74 -5.58 1.11
N CYS A 176 -16.26 -6.24 2.14
CA CYS A 176 -17.41 -7.13 2.10
C CYS A 176 -18.34 -6.82 3.28
N TYR A 177 -19.63 -6.95 3.07
CA TYR A 177 -20.64 -6.74 4.11
C TYR A 177 -21.30 -8.07 4.46
N ASP A 178 -21.34 -8.40 5.74
CA ASP A 178 -22.14 -9.51 6.24
C ASP A 178 -23.54 -8.98 6.59
N CYS A 179 -24.56 -9.45 5.87
CA CYS A 179 -25.94 -9.08 6.14
C CYS A 179 -26.49 -9.76 7.41
N TRP A 180 -25.99 -10.94 7.77
CA TRP A 180 -26.53 -11.72 8.90
C TRP A 180 -26.10 -11.15 10.25
N HIS A 181 -24.85 -10.70 10.35
CA HIS A 181 -24.29 -10.17 11.59
C HIS A 181 -24.11 -8.65 11.59
N SER A 182 -24.51 -7.97 10.50
CA SER A 182 -24.28 -6.54 10.30
C SER A 182 -22.80 -6.13 10.40
N TRP A 183 -21.89 -6.97 9.90
CA TRP A 183 -20.45 -6.70 9.96
C TRP A 183 -19.94 -6.03 8.69
N THR A 184 -18.91 -5.20 8.85
CA THR A 184 -18.10 -4.72 7.73
C THR A 184 -16.72 -5.36 7.80
N ILE A 185 -16.34 -6.08 6.75
CA ILE A 185 -15.07 -6.78 6.68
C ILE A 185 -14.19 -6.07 5.65
N SER A 186 -13.02 -5.61 6.06
CA SER A 186 -11.99 -5.07 5.16
C SER A 186 -10.78 -5.98 5.15
N VAL A 187 -10.43 -6.48 3.97
CA VAL A 187 -9.28 -7.35 3.74
C VAL A 187 -8.18 -6.55 3.07
N SER A 188 -7.10 -6.29 3.79
CA SER A 188 -5.82 -5.80 3.25
C SER A 188 -4.95 -7.02 2.95
N TRP A 189 -4.97 -7.47 1.70
CA TRP A 189 -4.42 -8.78 1.33
C TRP A 189 -2.90 -8.87 1.61
N GLY A 190 -2.48 -10.03 2.13
CA GLY A 190 -1.09 -10.28 2.52
C GLY A 190 -0.68 -9.64 3.85
N TYR A 191 -1.59 -8.93 4.52
CA TYR A 191 -1.29 -8.23 5.77
C TYR A 191 -2.31 -8.48 6.88
N ALA A 192 -3.51 -7.93 6.75
CA ALA A 192 -4.49 -7.94 7.84
C ALA A 192 -5.94 -7.91 7.34
N VAL A 193 -6.84 -8.53 8.11
CA VAL A 193 -8.29 -8.42 7.98
C VAL A 193 -8.83 -7.67 9.20
N GLN A 194 -9.72 -6.71 8.97
CA GLN A 194 -10.43 -6.01 10.04
C GLN A 194 -11.92 -6.25 9.93
N ILE A 195 -12.55 -6.66 11.03
CA ILE A 195 -13.99 -6.88 11.11
C ILE A 195 -14.59 -5.88 12.10
N GLU A 196 -15.37 -4.94 11.57
CA GLU A 196 -16.18 -3.99 12.35
C GLU A 196 -17.51 -4.64 12.71
N SER A 197 -17.93 -4.53 13.97
CA SER A 197 -19.20 -5.08 14.48
C SER A 197 -20.46 -4.31 14.03
N ARG A 198 -20.33 -3.45 13.02
CA ARG A 198 -21.39 -2.62 12.45
C ARG A 198 -21.16 -2.38 10.96
N HIS A 199 -22.23 -2.05 10.25
CA HIS A 199 -22.13 -1.53 8.88
C HIS A 199 -21.52 -0.13 8.90
N LEU A 200 -20.40 0.02 8.21
CA LEU A 200 -19.80 1.31 7.90
C LEU A 200 -19.97 1.58 6.41
N PHE A 201 -20.22 2.83 6.02
CA PHE A 201 -20.22 3.17 4.61
C PHE A 201 -18.83 2.95 4.00
N LEU A 202 -18.77 2.50 2.75
CA LEU A 202 -17.51 2.20 2.06
C LEU A 202 -16.55 3.40 2.10
N GLY A 203 -17.06 4.62 1.95
CA GLY A 203 -16.26 5.85 2.03
C GLY A 203 -15.62 6.09 3.39
N ASP A 204 -16.15 5.55 4.48
CA ASP A 204 -15.59 5.64 5.83
C ASP A 204 -14.63 4.48 6.13
N VAL A 205 -14.92 3.28 5.63
CA VAL A 205 -14.03 2.10 5.74
C VAL A 205 -12.67 2.39 5.14
N LEU A 206 -12.67 3.05 3.97
CA LEU A 206 -11.46 3.37 3.20
C LEU A 206 -10.63 4.51 3.78
N ARG A 207 -11.14 5.26 4.77
CA ARG A 207 -10.34 6.30 5.44
C ARG A 207 -9.29 5.64 6.32
N THR A 208 -8.07 6.14 6.22
CA THR A 208 -6.92 5.66 6.97
C THR A 208 -7.11 5.86 8.47
N GLN A 209 -7.03 4.79 9.26
CA GLN A 209 -7.09 4.90 10.72
C GLN A 209 -5.81 5.56 11.25
N LYS A 210 -5.92 6.57 12.13
CA LYS A 210 -4.75 7.22 12.74
C LYS A 210 -4.10 6.38 13.84
N THR A 211 -3.53 5.23 13.48
CA THR A 211 -2.77 4.36 14.40
C THR A 211 -1.30 4.79 14.52
N PHE A 212 -0.80 5.57 13.56
CA PHE A 212 0.57 6.04 13.44
C PHE A 212 0.67 7.54 13.77
N ARG A 213 1.90 8.05 13.78
CA ARG A 213 2.23 9.47 13.99
C ARG A 213 3.11 9.97 12.85
N THR A 214 3.13 11.28 12.66
CA THR A 214 4.01 11.94 11.69
C THR A 214 5.48 11.81 12.09
N TRP A 215 6.39 11.87 11.12
CA TRP A 215 7.84 11.83 11.33
C TRP A 215 8.33 12.88 12.34
N ILE A 216 7.84 14.11 12.16
CA ILE A 216 8.14 15.26 13.00
C ILE A 216 6.89 15.60 13.82
N ASN A 217 7.08 15.78 15.14
CA ASN A 217 6.00 16.05 16.09
C ASN A 217 5.98 17.51 16.59
N TYR A 218 6.27 18.47 15.71
CA TYR A 218 5.94 19.87 15.96
C TYR A 218 4.47 20.07 15.60
N GLY A 219 3.74 20.89 16.36
CA GLY A 219 2.31 21.14 16.12
C GLY A 219 2.03 21.76 14.74
N GLY A 220 0.75 22.01 14.46
CA GLY A 220 0.32 22.68 13.21
C GLY A 220 0.39 21.77 11.99
N LEU A 221 0.88 22.29 10.87
CA LEU A 221 0.86 21.63 9.56
C LEU A 221 1.72 20.36 9.49
N ALA A 222 2.72 20.22 10.38
CA ALA A 222 3.53 19.01 10.46
C ALA A 222 2.76 17.76 10.93
N ARG A 223 1.52 17.91 11.43
CA ARG A 223 0.62 16.82 11.81
C ARG A 223 -0.48 16.55 10.78
N VAL A 224 -0.44 17.23 9.64
CA VAL A 224 -1.44 17.12 8.57
C VAL A 224 -0.97 16.13 7.52
N TYR A 225 -1.85 15.20 7.16
CA TYR A 225 -1.64 14.20 6.11
C TYR A 225 -2.20 14.69 4.77
N THR A 226 -1.71 14.15 3.67
CA THR A 226 -2.24 14.41 2.32
C THR A 226 -3.44 13.52 1.94
N PHE A 227 -3.91 12.69 2.87
CA PHE A 227 -5.05 11.78 2.68
C PHE A 227 -6.06 11.88 3.83
N ASN A 228 -7.26 11.37 3.57
CA ASN A 228 -8.35 11.38 4.52
C ASN A 228 -8.14 10.33 5.61
N THR A 229 -8.15 10.81 6.86
CA THR A 229 -7.98 9.97 8.05
C THR A 229 -9.27 9.86 8.86
N ARG A 230 -9.40 8.77 9.62
CA ARG A 230 -10.40 8.60 10.69
C ARG A 230 -9.73 8.32 12.03
N ASP A 231 -10.33 8.81 13.10
CA ASP A 231 -9.79 8.62 14.44
C ASP A 231 -10.07 7.19 14.93
N VAL A 232 -9.13 6.67 15.72
CA VAL A 232 -9.26 5.36 16.37
C VAL A 232 -10.12 5.52 17.62
N HIS A 233 -11.12 4.65 17.78
CA HIS A 233 -12.00 4.71 18.95
C HIS A 233 -11.20 4.55 20.26
N PRO A 234 -11.41 5.38 21.30
CA PRO A 234 -10.62 5.29 22.53
C PRO A 234 -10.77 3.94 23.23
N ASP A 235 -12.00 3.42 23.32
CA ASP A 235 -12.30 2.08 23.83
C ASP A 235 -11.80 0.99 22.87
N PRO A 236 -10.85 0.13 23.28
CA PRO A 236 -10.35 -1.00 22.50
C PRO A 236 -11.44 -1.95 22.01
N CYS A 237 -12.54 -2.10 22.76
CA CYS A 237 -13.57 -3.10 22.49
C CYS A 237 -14.53 -2.67 21.38
N GLN A 238 -14.59 -1.36 21.10
CA GLN A 238 -15.34 -0.77 19.99
C GLN A 238 -14.49 -0.59 18.72
N ARG A 239 -13.22 -0.99 18.76
CA ARG A 239 -12.36 -1.02 17.56
C ARG A 239 -12.64 -2.29 16.74
N PRO A 240 -12.35 -2.28 15.43
CA PRO A 240 -12.43 -3.48 14.62
C PRO A 240 -11.54 -4.58 15.19
N VAL A 241 -12.04 -5.82 15.12
CA VAL A 241 -11.24 -7.00 15.43
C VAL A 241 -10.25 -7.20 14.31
N THR A 242 -8.96 -7.19 14.64
CA THR A 242 -7.87 -7.28 13.66
C THR A 242 -7.32 -8.69 13.63
N PHE A 243 -7.15 -9.24 12.44
CA PHE A 243 -6.55 -10.54 12.17
C PHE A 243 -5.31 -10.30 11.31
N PHE A 244 -4.16 -10.81 11.73
CA PHE A 244 -2.92 -10.69 10.96
C PHE A 244 -2.65 -11.95 10.17
N MET A 245 -2.06 -11.82 8.98
CA MET A 245 -1.65 -12.97 8.18
C MET A 245 -0.69 -13.84 8.98
N GLU A 246 -0.97 -15.14 9.04
CA GLU A 246 -0.12 -16.14 9.66
C GLU A 246 0.68 -16.93 8.61
N HIS A 247 0.04 -17.28 7.50
CA HIS A 247 0.70 -17.92 6.37
C HIS A 247 -0.15 -17.80 5.09
N VAL A 248 0.50 -18.04 3.96
CA VAL A 248 -0.10 -18.08 2.63
C VAL A 248 0.42 -19.27 1.85
N SER A 249 -0.43 -19.89 1.05
CA SER A 249 -0.07 -21.02 0.20
C SER A 249 -0.82 -20.97 -1.13
N SER A 250 -0.25 -21.59 -2.16
CA SER A 250 -0.86 -21.75 -3.47
C SER A 250 -1.15 -23.22 -3.75
N SER A 251 -2.34 -23.52 -4.25
CA SER A 251 -2.76 -24.86 -4.63
C SER A 251 -2.19 -25.20 -6.02
N PRO A 252 -1.40 -26.28 -6.18
CA PRO A 252 -0.74 -26.60 -7.45
C PRO A 252 -1.68 -26.93 -8.61
N GLY A 253 -2.94 -27.27 -8.33
CA GLY A 253 -3.89 -27.73 -9.35
C GLY A 253 -4.59 -26.60 -10.10
N ASP A 254 -5.16 -25.64 -9.38
CA ASP A 254 -6.04 -24.60 -9.92
C ASP A 254 -5.45 -23.17 -9.77
N GLY A 255 -4.27 -23.04 -9.15
CA GLY A 255 -3.65 -21.75 -8.89
C GLY A 255 -4.37 -20.92 -7.82
N THR A 256 -5.27 -21.55 -7.02
CA THR A 256 -5.95 -20.88 -5.91
C THR A 256 -4.95 -20.59 -4.80
N ILE A 257 -4.80 -19.31 -4.48
CA ILE A 257 -4.04 -18.82 -3.34
C ILE A 257 -4.95 -18.75 -2.12
N LYS A 258 -4.51 -19.37 -1.03
CA LYS A 258 -5.16 -19.33 0.28
C LYS A 258 -4.26 -18.58 1.25
N SER A 259 -4.79 -17.51 1.84
CA SER A 259 -4.14 -16.80 2.96
C SER A 259 -4.95 -16.99 4.24
N VAL A 260 -4.25 -17.27 5.34
CA VAL A 260 -4.84 -17.53 6.65
C VAL A 260 -4.44 -16.41 7.61
N TYR A 261 -5.42 -15.85 8.32
CA TYR A 261 -5.24 -14.74 9.24
C TYR A 261 -5.75 -15.14 10.63
N LYS A 262 -4.95 -14.85 11.66
CA LYS A 262 -5.29 -15.14 13.05
C LYS A 262 -5.59 -13.88 13.84
N GLN A 263 -6.56 -13.99 14.74
CA GLN A 263 -7.00 -12.88 15.57
C GLN A 263 -5.85 -12.36 16.43
N ALA A 264 -5.64 -11.05 16.41
CA ALA A 264 -4.75 -10.37 17.35
C ALA A 264 -5.40 -10.33 18.74
N TYR A 265 -4.67 -10.75 19.77
CA TYR A 265 -5.19 -10.69 21.14
C TYR A 265 -5.44 -9.25 21.58
N GLN A 266 -6.63 -8.99 22.11
CA GLN A 266 -6.98 -7.73 22.74
C GLN A 266 -7.89 -8.03 23.93
N ASN A 267 -7.55 -7.48 25.10
CA ASN A 267 -8.31 -7.71 26.32
C ASN A 267 -9.64 -6.95 26.25
N CYS A 268 -10.71 -7.65 25.94
CA CYS A 268 -12.06 -7.12 25.78
C CYS A 268 -13.10 -8.18 26.14
N THR A 269 -14.10 -7.79 26.92
CA THR A 269 -15.30 -8.60 27.11
C THR A 269 -16.19 -8.44 25.88
N TYR A 270 -16.74 -9.55 25.36
CA TYR A 270 -17.57 -9.52 24.16
C TYR A 270 -18.70 -10.53 24.22
N ASP A 271 -19.77 -10.24 23.49
CA ASP A 271 -20.88 -11.19 23.32
C ASP A 271 -20.43 -12.34 22.39
N PRO A 272 -20.39 -13.60 22.86
CA PRO A 272 -19.96 -14.73 22.05
C PRO A 272 -20.90 -15.04 20.87
N ILE A 273 -22.11 -14.46 20.82
CA ILE A 273 -23.10 -14.70 19.77
C ILE A 273 -22.92 -13.72 18.61
N SER A 274 -22.96 -12.41 18.86
CA SER A 274 -22.97 -11.37 17.83
C SER A 274 -21.60 -10.78 17.49
N SER A 275 -20.63 -10.89 18.40
CA SER A 275 -19.34 -10.23 18.22
C SER A 275 -18.46 -10.94 17.20
N PRO A 276 -17.77 -10.21 16.30
CA PRO A 276 -16.77 -10.79 15.41
C PRO A 276 -15.56 -11.36 16.17
N ARG A 277 -15.40 -11.05 17.47
CA ARG A 277 -14.35 -11.62 18.32
C ARG A 277 -14.49 -13.13 18.55
N LYS A 278 -15.65 -13.73 18.25
CA LYS A 278 -15.84 -15.19 18.25
C LYS A 278 -15.06 -15.90 17.13
N ILE A 279 -14.69 -15.17 16.07
CA ILE A 279 -13.92 -15.70 14.95
C ILE A 279 -12.46 -15.80 15.36
N GLU A 280 -11.88 -16.99 15.27
CA GLU A 280 -10.46 -17.23 15.61
C GLU A 280 -9.57 -17.10 14.37
N GLU A 281 -10.10 -17.47 13.21
CA GLU A 281 -9.37 -17.58 11.95
C GLU A 281 -10.20 -17.03 10.78
N VAL A 282 -9.56 -16.25 9.91
CA VAL A 282 -10.12 -15.85 8.61
C VAL A 282 -9.30 -16.48 7.50
N ARG A 283 -9.96 -17.11 6.53
CA ARG A 283 -9.34 -17.68 5.33
C ARG A 283 -9.77 -16.88 4.12
N VAL A 284 -8.82 -16.35 3.38
CA VAL A 284 -9.08 -15.59 2.15
C VAL A 284 -8.57 -16.39 0.96
N PHE A 285 -9.47 -16.70 0.04
CA PHE A 285 -9.20 -17.41 -1.20
C PHE A 285 -9.20 -16.43 -2.37
N SER A 286 -8.26 -16.61 -3.29
CA SER A 286 -8.13 -15.74 -4.44
C SER A 286 -7.27 -16.36 -5.53
N THR A 287 -7.38 -15.90 -6.77
CA THR A 287 -6.41 -16.19 -7.83
C THR A 287 -5.38 -15.07 -7.93
N ARG A 288 -4.16 -15.34 -8.41
CA ARG A 288 -3.12 -14.31 -8.59
C ARG A 288 -3.66 -13.14 -9.42
N LEU A 289 -3.44 -11.92 -8.95
CA LEU A 289 -3.86 -10.71 -9.65
C LEU A 289 -2.90 -10.44 -10.81
N ASP A 290 -3.39 -10.47 -12.05
CA ASP A 290 -2.60 -10.16 -13.24
C ASP A 290 -3.34 -9.16 -14.15
N PRO A 291 -3.34 -7.87 -13.79
CA PRO A 291 -4.04 -6.84 -14.53
C PRO A 291 -3.31 -6.50 -15.83
N ASP A 292 -4.08 -6.25 -16.89
CA ASP A 292 -3.56 -5.71 -18.14
C ASP A 292 -3.15 -4.22 -18.00
N ILE A 293 -2.56 -3.66 -19.06
CA ILE A 293 -2.11 -2.25 -19.07
C ILE A 293 -3.28 -1.28 -18.85
N ARG A 294 -4.48 -1.59 -19.34
CA ARG A 294 -5.66 -0.74 -19.17
C ARG A 294 -6.12 -0.74 -17.71
N GLN A 295 -6.15 -1.91 -17.08
CA GLN A 295 -6.47 -2.07 -15.67
C GLN A 295 -5.41 -1.43 -14.77
N LEU A 296 -4.12 -1.48 -15.13
CA LEU A 296 -3.08 -0.76 -14.39
C LEU A 296 -3.22 0.77 -14.48
N LYS A 297 -3.67 1.30 -15.62
CA LYS A 297 -3.91 2.74 -15.83
C LYS A 297 -5.18 3.22 -15.10
N ALA A 298 -6.23 2.40 -15.08
CA ALA A 298 -7.51 2.71 -14.44
C ALA A 298 -7.95 1.55 -13.52
N PRO A 299 -7.28 1.38 -12.36
CA PRO A 299 -7.51 0.22 -11.50
C PRO A 299 -8.87 0.26 -10.81
N ARG A 300 -9.55 -0.87 -10.82
CA ARG A 300 -10.80 -1.11 -10.09
C ARG A 300 -10.52 -2.01 -8.90
N ARG A 301 -11.10 -1.67 -7.73
CA ARG A 301 -11.03 -2.51 -6.53
C ARG A 301 -11.66 -3.88 -6.82
N GLN A 302 -11.04 -4.93 -6.28
CA GLN A 302 -11.60 -6.28 -6.36
C GLN A 302 -12.79 -6.47 -5.41
N CYS A 303 -13.71 -7.33 -5.82
CA CYS A 303 -14.90 -7.66 -5.06
C CYS A 303 -14.61 -8.78 -4.07
N CYS A 304 -15.38 -8.79 -2.99
CA CYS A 304 -15.22 -9.74 -1.91
C CYS A 304 -16.55 -10.46 -1.65
N ASP A 305 -16.51 -11.79 -1.62
CA ASP A 305 -17.63 -12.63 -1.26
C ASP A 305 -17.38 -13.31 0.09
N ILE A 306 -18.37 -13.33 0.98
CA ILE A 306 -18.34 -14.18 2.18
C ILE A 306 -18.84 -15.56 1.77
N LEU A 307 -18.03 -16.59 2.00
CA LEU A 307 -18.36 -17.97 1.66
C LEU A 307 -19.17 -18.64 2.77
N PRO A 308 -20.06 -19.61 2.45
CA PRO A 308 -20.80 -20.36 3.46
C PRO A 308 -19.85 -21.07 4.42
N THR A 309 -20.08 -20.95 5.73
CA THR A 309 -19.19 -21.50 6.76
C THR A 309 -19.11 -23.03 6.67
N SER A 310 -17.91 -23.56 6.42
CA SER A 310 -17.66 -25.00 6.45
C SER A 310 -17.56 -25.51 7.89
N SER A 311 -18.68 -25.97 8.46
CA SER A 311 -18.83 -26.95 9.57
C SER A 311 -18.02 -26.81 10.90
N ASN A 312 -17.16 -25.81 11.08
CA ASN A 312 -16.27 -25.67 12.24
C ASN A 312 -16.83 -24.74 13.34
N GLY A 313 -18.06 -25.01 13.79
CA GLY A 313 -18.64 -24.35 14.98
C GLY A 313 -18.72 -22.81 14.92
N GLY A 314 -18.66 -22.21 13.72
CA GLY A 314 -18.75 -20.76 13.52
C GLY A 314 -17.49 -19.96 13.87
N LYS A 315 -16.34 -20.61 14.09
CA LYS A 315 -15.07 -19.95 14.49
C LYS A 315 -14.16 -19.54 13.34
N VAL A 316 -14.43 -20.05 12.14
CA VAL A 316 -13.65 -19.77 10.92
C VAL A 316 -14.52 -19.00 9.94
N LEU A 317 -14.02 -17.87 9.44
CA LEU A 317 -14.67 -17.10 8.40
C LEU A 317 -13.94 -17.31 7.08
N GLU A 318 -14.66 -17.70 6.03
CA GLU A 318 -14.10 -17.94 4.70
C GLU A 318 -14.55 -16.83 3.75
N ILE A 319 -13.59 -16.25 3.03
CA ILE A 319 -13.78 -15.08 2.17
C ILE A 319 -13.14 -15.39 0.82
N ARG A 320 -13.75 -14.94 -0.28
CA ARG A 320 -13.18 -14.99 -1.62
C ARG A 320 -13.00 -13.59 -2.19
N ILE A 321 -11.79 -13.28 -2.65
CA ILE A 321 -11.50 -12.07 -3.44
C ILE A 321 -11.45 -12.44 -4.92
N ARG A 322 -12.13 -11.66 -5.75
CA ARG A 322 -12.21 -11.85 -7.20
C ARG A 322 -12.38 -10.52 -7.93
N GLU A 323 -12.22 -10.55 -9.25
CA GLU A 323 -12.65 -9.43 -10.09
C GLU A 323 -14.16 -9.20 -9.94
N CYS A 324 -14.54 -7.92 -9.87
CA CYS A 324 -15.94 -7.51 -9.88
C CYS A 324 -16.53 -7.72 -11.28
N LYS A 325 -17.80 -8.12 -11.36
CA LYS A 325 -18.54 -8.06 -12.62
C LYS A 325 -18.69 -6.61 -13.08
N GLU A 326 -18.97 -6.40 -14.36
CA GLU A 326 -19.03 -5.07 -14.98
C GLU A 326 -19.84 -4.05 -14.14
N ASP A 327 -21.09 -4.37 -13.82
CA ASP A 327 -22.00 -3.49 -13.06
C ASP A 327 -22.02 -3.76 -11.54
N GLU A 328 -21.10 -4.59 -11.02
CA GLU A 328 -21.10 -4.96 -9.61
C GLU A 328 -20.53 -3.85 -8.72
N PHE A 329 -21.32 -3.44 -7.72
CA PHE A 329 -20.92 -2.47 -6.72
C PHE A 329 -20.84 -3.10 -5.33
N ILE A 330 -19.98 -2.55 -4.47
CA ILE A 330 -19.82 -3.00 -3.08
C ILE A 330 -20.79 -2.16 -2.23
N TYR A 331 -21.87 -2.77 -1.73
CA TYR A 331 -22.90 -2.09 -0.96
C TYR A 331 -23.37 -2.91 0.23
N ILE A 332 -23.92 -2.20 1.22
CA ILE A 332 -24.61 -2.79 2.36
C ILE A 332 -25.93 -3.36 1.84
N HIS A 333 -26.13 -4.67 1.96
CA HIS A 333 -27.41 -5.29 1.64
C HIS A 333 -28.48 -4.81 2.65
N PRO A 334 -29.68 -4.41 2.19
CA PRO A 334 -30.76 -3.94 3.05
C PRO A 334 -31.27 -5.00 4.03
#